data_AF-I9KDQ8-F1
#
_entry.id   AF-I9KDQ8-F1
#
_cell.length_a   1.000
_cell.length_b   1.000
_cell.length_c   1.000
_cell.angle_alpha   90.00
_cell.angle_beta   90.00
_cell.angle_gamma   90.00
#
_symmetry.space_group_name_H-M   'P 1'
#
loop_
_entity.id
_entity.type
_entity.pdbx_description
1 polymer ?
#
loop_
_entity_poly.entity_id
_entity_poly.type
_entity_poly.pdbx_seq_one_letter_code
_entity_poly.pdbx_strand_id
1 'polypeptide(L)'
;ARPAPAATTPAPATPAAAPPAAAVPAAATPYCGSSRYVEEIVVEQWTDGRLRISVRPTPAARHGDRDEATDAIWTAIGGCVSTLPALGRDVTDSLHAQLSCHQYLALVPALGGGPGYATGDTYDLESWRPMMRPNSVSTWISTRCANTLGTDPTGPPARVWRPDGVRPRHTVAGEHA
;
A
#
# COMPACT_ATOMS: atom_id res chain seq x y z
N ALA A 1 -33.32 84.97 15.30
CA ALA A 1 -32.77 83.89 14.45
C ALA A 1 -31.35 83.59 14.92
N ARG A 2 -31.06 82.33 15.27
CA ARG A 2 -29.74 81.88 15.74
C ARG A 2 -29.30 80.71 14.83
N PRO A 3 -28.09 80.67 14.27
CA PRO A 3 -27.73 79.70 13.24
C PRO A 3 -27.48 78.31 13.83
N ALA A 4 -27.87 77.28 13.08
CA ALA A 4 -27.64 75.87 13.38
C ALA A 4 -26.18 75.46 13.03
N PRO A 5 -25.57 74.51 13.77
CA PRO A 5 -24.24 74.00 13.46
C PRO A 5 -24.25 73.03 12.27
N ALA A 6 -23.16 73.08 11.48
CA ALA A 6 -22.93 72.29 10.29
C ALA A 6 -22.67 70.79 10.59
N ALA A 7 -23.29 69.91 9.79
CA ALA A 7 -23.07 68.48 9.82
C ALA A 7 -21.70 68.12 9.19
N THR A 8 -20.90 67.31 9.89
CA THR A 8 -19.62 66.80 9.38
C THR A 8 -19.85 65.43 8.73
N THR A 9 -19.43 65.28 7.47
CA THR A 9 -19.51 64.01 6.72
C THR A 9 -18.40 63.06 7.19
N PRO A 10 -18.68 61.77 7.46
CA PRO A 10 -17.63 60.81 7.79
C PRO A 10 -16.86 60.38 6.53
N ALA A 11 -15.54 60.21 6.68
CA ALA A 11 -14.65 59.75 5.61
C ALA A 11 -14.83 58.25 5.30
N PRO A 12 -14.60 57.80 4.06
CA PRO A 12 -14.77 56.41 3.66
C PRO A 12 -13.66 55.52 4.24
N ALA A 13 -14.05 54.39 4.83
CA ALA A 13 -13.13 53.38 5.34
C ALA A 13 -12.59 52.48 4.21
N THR A 14 -11.27 52.30 4.18
CA THR A 14 -10.58 51.39 3.25
C THR A 14 -10.83 49.93 3.64
N PRO A 15 -11.16 49.01 2.71
CA PRO A 15 -11.31 47.60 3.04
C PRO A 15 -9.96 46.99 3.41
N ALA A 16 -9.90 46.29 4.54
CA ALA A 16 -8.74 45.51 4.94
C ALA A 16 -8.56 44.31 3.99
N ALA A 17 -7.35 44.15 3.45
CA ALA A 17 -7.01 43.04 2.58
C ALA A 17 -7.04 41.71 3.36
N ALA A 18 -7.74 40.71 2.80
CA ALA A 18 -7.78 39.37 3.35
C ALA A 18 -6.37 38.74 3.34
N PRO A 19 -5.99 37.97 4.37
CA PRO A 19 -4.70 37.30 4.40
C PRO A 19 -4.61 36.28 3.24
N PRO A 20 -3.42 36.13 2.63
CA PRO A 20 -3.22 35.16 1.56
C PRO A 20 -3.48 33.74 2.08
N ALA A 21 -4.25 32.95 1.33
CA ALA A 21 -4.48 31.55 1.63
C ALA A 21 -3.14 30.80 1.65
N ALA A 22 -2.89 30.08 2.75
CA ALA A 22 -1.71 29.23 2.87
C ALA A 22 -1.74 28.17 1.76
N ALA A 23 -0.70 28.15 0.92
CA ALA A 23 -0.54 27.11 -0.08
C ALA A 23 -0.35 25.77 0.65
N VAL A 24 -1.26 24.83 0.41
CA VAL A 24 -1.10 23.45 0.85
C VAL A 24 0.15 22.90 0.16
N PRO A 25 1.16 22.39 0.88
CA PRO A 25 2.31 21.80 0.24
C PRO A 25 1.84 20.68 -0.68
N ALA A 26 2.25 20.73 -1.95
CA ALA A 26 2.01 19.63 -2.87
C ALA A 26 2.57 18.36 -2.22
N ALA A 27 1.70 17.38 -1.97
CA ALA A 27 2.12 16.09 -1.44
C ALA A 27 3.20 15.56 -2.39
N ALA A 28 4.43 15.43 -1.89
CA ALA A 28 5.50 14.84 -2.66
C ALA A 28 5.04 13.46 -3.12
N THR A 29 5.16 13.18 -4.41
CA THR A 29 4.89 11.83 -4.92
C THR A 29 5.74 10.84 -4.11
N PRO A 30 5.13 9.83 -3.47
CA PRO A 30 5.87 8.90 -2.64
C PRO A 30 6.92 8.19 -3.50
N TYR A 31 8.11 7.99 -2.93
CA TYR A 31 9.17 7.24 -3.62
C TYR A 31 8.81 5.75 -3.64
N CYS A 32 8.71 5.20 -4.85
CA CYS A 32 8.21 3.84 -5.08
C CYS A 32 9.28 2.82 -5.45
N GLY A 33 10.55 3.22 -5.41
CA GLY A 33 11.69 2.33 -5.64
C GLY A 33 12.16 1.64 -4.36
N SER A 34 13.38 1.11 -4.37
CA SER A 34 13.95 0.37 -3.24
C SER A 34 14.15 1.24 -1.98
N SER A 35 13.68 0.78 -0.84
CA SER A 35 13.78 1.42 0.48
C SER A 35 14.52 0.53 1.48
N ARG A 36 14.51 0.90 2.77
CA ARG A 36 15.10 0.08 3.85
C ARG A 36 14.48 -1.32 3.90
N TYR A 37 13.19 -1.43 3.66
CA TYR A 37 12.41 -2.67 3.86
C TYR A 37 11.86 -3.29 2.57
N VAL A 38 11.79 -2.53 1.48
CA VAL A 38 11.29 -2.99 0.19
C VAL A 38 12.41 -2.94 -0.84
N GLU A 39 12.72 -4.06 -1.48
CA GLU A 39 13.63 -4.09 -2.62
C GLU A 39 12.89 -3.70 -3.92
N GLU A 40 11.70 -4.28 -4.11
CA GLU A 40 10.87 -4.08 -5.30
C GLU A 40 9.38 -4.27 -4.97
N ILE A 41 8.51 -3.48 -5.62
CA ILE A 41 7.07 -3.73 -5.69
C ILE A 41 6.71 -3.95 -7.16
N VAL A 42 6.10 -5.08 -7.46
CA VAL A 42 5.52 -5.37 -8.78
C VAL A 42 4.02 -5.51 -8.61
N VAL A 43 3.25 -4.88 -9.49
CA VAL A 43 1.80 -5.00 -9.52
C VAL A 43 1.40 -5.69 -10.81
N GLU A 44 0.56 -6.70 -10.68
CA GLU A 44 -0.12 -7.38 -11.77
C GLU A 44 -1.61 -7.13 -11.66
N GLN A 45 -2.24 -6.79 -12.78
CA GLN A 45 -3.67 -6.50 -12.82
C GLN A 45 -4.34 -7.25 -13.96
N TRP A 46 -5.47 -7.88 -13.65
CA TRP A 46 -6.31 -8.60 -14.61
C TRP A 46 -7.39 -7.69 -15.17
N THR A 47 -7.99 -8.11 -16.29
CA THR A 47 -9.03 -7.35 -17.01
C THR A 47 -10.28 -7.10 -16.19
N ASP A 48 -10.56 -7.94 -15.18
CA ASP A 48 -11.69 -7.82 -14.26
C ASP A 48 -11.38 -6.93 -13.04
N GLY A 49 -10.20 -6.32 -12.99
CA GLY A 49 -9.79 -5.39 -11.94
C GLY A 49 -9.10 -6.05 -10.75
N ARG A 50 -9.05 -7.38 -10.67
CA ARG A 50 -8.26 -8.08 -9.65
C ARG A 50 -6.77 -7.74 -9.80
N LEU A 51 -6.07 -7.70 -8.67
CA LEU A 51 -4.65 -7.38 -8.64
C LEU A 51 -3.87 -8.27 -7.67
N ARG A 52 -2.60 -8.48 -8.01
CA ARG A 52 -1.57 -9.04 -7.14
C ARG A 52 -0.49 -7.99 -6.92
N ILE A 53 -0.10 -7.77 -5.67
CA ILE A 53 1.00 -6.89 -5.27
C ILE A 53 2.11 -7.78 -4.75
N SER A 54 3.18 -7.92 -5.52
CA SER A 54 4.33 -8.74 -5.15
C SER A 54 5.41 -7.83 -4.58
N VAL A 55 5.66 -7.97 -3.29
CA VAL A 55 6.68 -7.20 -2.59
C VAL A 55 7.89 -8.07 -2.37
N ARG A 56 9.05 -7.68 -2.88
CA ARG A 56 10.32 -8.31 -2.50
C ARG A 56 10.86 -7.62 -1.24
N PRO A 57 10.82 -8.25 -0.06
CA PRO A 57 11.39 -7.66 1.15
C PRO A 57 12.92 -7.65 1.08
N THR A 58 13.55 -6.64 1.67
CA THR A 58 15.01 -6.65 1.87
C THR A 58 15.39 -7.65 2.99
N PRO A 59 16.69 -8.02 3.12
CA PRO A 59 17.14 -8.76 4.29
C PRO A 59 16.84 -8.03 5.61
N ALA A 60 16.87 -6.69 5.62
CA ALA A 60 16.54 -5.90 6.80
C ALA A 60 15.05 -6.01 7.19
N ALA A 61 14.13 -6.16 6.23
CA ALA A 61 12.73 -6.42 6.54
C ALA A 61 12.53 -7.82 7.12
N ARG A 62 13.21 -8.82 6.57
CA ARG A 62 13.07 -10.20 7.05
C ARG A 62 13.62 -10.41 8.48
N HIS A 63 14.71 -9.74 8.83
CA HIS A 63 15.40 -9.92 10.13
C HIS A 63 15.13 -8.80 11.15
N GLY A 64 14.48 -7.72 10.72
CA GLY A 64 14.20 -6.56 11.56
C GLY A 64 12.99 -6.77 12.48
N ASP A 65 12.56 -5.68 13.11
CA ASP A 65 11.30 -5.67 13.84
C ASP A 65 10.13 -5.91 12.89
N ARG A 66 9.27 -6.86 13.26
CA ARG A 66 8.19 -7.34 12.41
C ARG A 66 7.13 -6.28 12.17
N ASP A 67 6.74 -5.56 13.21
CA ASP A 67 5.65 -4.60 13.15
C ASP A 67 6.14 -3.34 12.42
N GLU A 68 7.36 -2.88 12.72
CA GLU A 68 8.01 -1.78 12.01
C GLU A 68 8.14 -2.08 10.50
N ALA A 69 8.60 -3.28 10.14
CA ALA A 69 8.72 -3.69 8.74
C ALA A 69 7.35 -3.79 8.06
N THR A 70 6.34 -4.37 8.73
CA THR A 70 4.97 -4.47 8.21
C THR A 70 4.39 -3.09 7.91
N ASP A 71 4.45 -2.16 8.86
CA ASP A 71 3.91 -0.82 8.73
C ASP A 71 4.60 -0.02 7.61
N ALA A 72 5.93 -0.12 7.53
CA ALA A 72 6.69 0.56 6.50
C ALA A 72 6.42 0.00 5.09
N ILE A 73 6.32 -1.33 4.96
CA ILE A 73 5.95 -1.97 3.69
C ILE A 73 4.53 -1.57 3.30
N TRP A 74 3.58 -1.62 4.24
CA TRP A 74 2.19 -1.23 3.98
C TRP A 74 2.06 0.23 3.57
N THR A 75 2.79 1.13 4.23
CA THR A 75 2.86 2.55 3.87
C THR A 75 3.39 2.74 2.44
N ALA A 76 4.43 2.00 2.05
CA ALA A 76 4.95 2.05 0.69
C ALA A 76 3.92 1.56 -0.34
N ILE A 77 3.22 0.45 -0.06
CA ILE A 77 2.14 -0.06 -0.91
C ILE A 77 1.03 0.99 -1.06
N GLY A 78 0.55 1.58 0.04
CA GLY A 78 -0.51 2.58 0.04
C GLY A 78 -0.16 3.86 -0.70
N GLY A 79 1.12 4.27 -0.68
CA GLY A 79 1.61 5.42 -1.45
C GLY A 79 1.78 5.12 -2.95
N CYS A 80 2.16 3.89 -3.30
CA CYS A 80 2.64 3.56 -4.65
C CYS A 80 1.63 2.83 -5.52
N VAL A 81 0.76 2.02 -4.94
CA VAL A 81 -0.26 1.26 -5.69
C VAL A 81 -1.52 2.11 -5.82
N SER A 82 -1.56 2.96 -6.85
CA SER A 82 -2.64 3.94 -7.05
C SER A 82 -4.04 3.33 -7.21
N THR A 83 -4.14 2.04 -7.50
CA THR A 83 -5.41 1.31 -7.62
C THR A 83 -5.96 0.82 -6.28
N LEU A 84 -5.13 0.80 -5.22
CA LEU A 84 -5.51 0.26 -3.91
C LEU A 84 -6.78 0.91 -3.32
N PRO A 85 -6.96 2.25 -3.36
CA PRO A 85 -8.16 2.87 -2.80
C PRO A 85 -9.47 2.43 -3.47
N ALA A 86 -9.41 2.03 -4.75
CA ALA A 86 -10.59 1.61 -5.51
C ALA A 86 -11.06 0.18 -5.19
N LEU A 87 -10.25 -0.63 -4.48
CA LEU A 87 -10.59 -2.01 -4.13
C LEU A 87 -11.62 -2.12 -2.99
N GLY A 88 -11.85 -1.02 -2.27
CA GLY A 88 -12.71 -1.02 -1.09
C GLY A 88 -12.00 -1.53 0.17
N ARG A 89 -12.65 -1.26 1.31
CA ARG A 89 -12.08 -1.49 2.65
C ARG A 89 -11.80 -2.96 2.92
N ASP A 90 -12.75 -3.85 2.61
CA ASP A 90 -12.63 -5.28 2.95
C ASP A 90 -11.49 -5.97 2.21
N VAL A 91 -11.27 -5.61 0.93
CA VAL A 91 -10.14 -6.12 0.15
C VAL A 91 -8.83 -5.57 0.68
N THR A 92 -8.80 -4.27 1.01
CA THR A 92 -7.61 -3.62 1.59
C THR A 92 -7.23 -4.23 2.95
N ASP A 93 -8.21 -4.51 3.81
CA ASP A 93 -8.00 -5.19 5.10
C ASP A 93 -7.45 -6.61 4.90
N SER A 94 -7.96 -7.34 3.88
CA SER A 94 -7.44 -8.68 3.51
C SER A 94 -5.99 -8.63 3.05
N LEU A 95 -5.63 -7.67 2.18
CA LEU A 95 -4.26 -7.49 1.70
C LEU A 95 -3.30 -7.16 2.86
N HIS A 96 -3.72 -6.31 3.80
CA HIS A 96 -2.92 -6.04 4.99
C HIS A 96 -2.74 -7.28 5.86
N ALA A 97 -3.79 -8.09 6.05
CA ALA A 97 -3.71 -9.34 6.80
C ALA A 97 -2.78 -10.38 6.14
N GLN A 98 -2.80 -10.48 4.82
CA GLN A 98 -1.84 -11.28 4.05
C GLN A 98 -0.41 -10.81 4.33
N LEU A 99 -0.14 -9.50 4.22
CA LEU A 99 1.19 -8.93 4.51
C LEU A 99 1.65 -9.25 5.93
N SER A 100 0.79 -9.08 6.93
CA SER A 100 1.12 -9.43 8.31
C SER A 100 1.46 -10.91 8.46
N CYS A 101 0.77 -11.80 7.75
CA CYS A 101 1.10 -13.23 7.73
C CYS A 101 2.47 -13.51 7.12
N HIS A 102 2.78 -12.94 5.95
CA HIS A 102 4.09 -13.10 5.32
C HIS A 102 5.22 -12.59 6.20
N GLN A 103 5.06 -11.40 6.79
CA GLN A 103 6.04 -10.82 7.68
C GLN A 103 6.16 -11.61 9.00
N TYR A 104 5.07 -12.24 9.47
CA TYR A 104 5.11 -13.18 10.59
C TYR A 104 5.98 -14.40 10.31
N LEU A 105 5.90 -14.93 9.09
CA LEU A 105 6.60 -16.14 8.64
C LEU A 105 7.88 -15.84 7.84
N ALA A 106 8.38 -14.60 7.88
CA ALA A 106 9.44 -14.07 7.00
C ALA A 106 10.77 -14.86 7.00
N LEU A 107 11.05 -15.56 8.10
CA LEU A 107 12.27 -16.36 8.32
C LEU A 107 11.99 -17.86 8.41
N VAL A 108 10.74 -18.30 8.22
CA VAL A 108 10.42 -19.72 8.21
C VAL A 108 11.10 -20.36 6.99
N PRO A 109 11.95 -21.38 7.16
CA PRO A 109 12.61 -22.04 6.04
C PRO A 109 11.59 -22.70 5.09
N ALA A 110 11.95 -22.83 3.82
CA ALA A 110 11.13 -23.53 2.83
C ALA A 110 10.73 -24.94 3.32
N LEU A 111 9.45 -25.28 3.13
CA LEU A 111 8.92 -26.60 3.49
C LEU A 111 9.60 -27.67 2.62
N GLY A 112 10.23 -28.66 3.25
CA GLY A 112 11.01 -29.70 2.55
C GLY A 112 12.53 -29.55 2.65
N GLY A 113 13.04 -28.56 3.41
CA GLY A 113 14.46 -28.44 3.73
C GLY A 113 15.33 -27.87 2.60
N GLY A 114 14.70 -27.35 1.55
CA GLY A 114 15.38 -26.63 0.47
C GLY A 114 15.84 -25.21 0.89
N PRO A 115 16.71 -24.57 0.10
CA PRO A 115 17.06 -23.16 0.32
C PRO A 115 15.84 -22.26 0.11
N GLY A 116 15.78 -21.15 0.87
CA GLY A 116 14.74 -20.12 0.73
C GLY A 116 13.76 -20.08 1.90
N TYR A 117 12.68 -19.33 1.71
CA TYR A 117 11.67 -19.05 2.73
C TYR A 117 10.34 -19.71 2.39
N ALA A 118 9.58 -20.14 3.39
CA ALA A 118 8.25 -20.71 3.21
C ALA A 118 7.26 -19.72 2.59
N THR A 119 7.48 -18.43 2.77
CA THR A 119 6.72 -17.31 2.18
C THR A 119 7.32 -16.84 0.85
N GLY A 120 8.12 -17.68 0.18
CA GLY A 120 8.83 -17.30 -1.04
C GLY A 120 9.82 -16.14 -0.91
N ASP A 121 10.38 -15.75 -2.06
CA ASP A 121 11.25 -14.58 -2.19
C ASP A 121 10.46 -13.26 -2.17
N THR A 122 9.18 -13.30 -2.54
CA THR A 122 8.24 -12.18 -2.54
C THR A 122 7.07 -12.47 -1.63
N TYR A 123 6.45 -11.42 -1.08
CA TYR A 123 5.16 -11.46 -0.41
C TYR A 123 4.11 -11.09 -1.44
N ASP A 124 3.30 -12.07 -1.83
CA ASP A 124 2.30 -11.91 -2.88
C ASP A 124 0.94 -11.62 -2.24
N LEU A 125 0.49 -10.37 -2.34
CA LEU A 125 -0.78 -9.93 -1.78
C LEU A 125 -1.85 -9.90 -2.86
N GLU A 126 -2.89 -10.69 -2.70
CA GLU A 126 -3.82 -11.01 -3.78
C GLU A 126 -5.24 -10.54 -3.44
N SER A 127 -5.80 -9.68 -4.31
CA SER A 127 -7.05 -8.98 -4.03
C SER A 127 -8.29 -9.88 -4.05
N TRP A 128 -8.17 -11.11 -4.55
CA TRP A 128 -9.24 -12.11 -4.60
C TRP A 128 -9.26 -13.05 -3.41
N ARG A 129 -8.28 -12.93 -2.50
CA ARG A 129 -8.27 -13.68 -1.26
C ARG A 129 -9.20 -13.00 -0.26
N PRO A 130 -10.22 -13.70 0.27
CA PRO A 130 -11.06 -13.14 1.32
C PRO A 130 -10.26 -12.96 2.61
N MET A 131 -10.76 -12.11 3.51
CA MET A 131 -10.19 -11.95 4.84
C MET A 131 -10.10 -13.29 5.57
N MET A 132 -8.91 -13.64 6.07
CA MET A 132 -8.71 -14.80 6.94
C MET A 132 -9.50 -14.61 8.24
N ARG A 133 -10.46 -15.51 8.52
CA ARG A 133 -11.32 -15.44 9.71
C ARG A 133 -11.22 -16.73 10.54
N PRO A 134 -10.83 -16.65 11.83
CA PRO A 134 -10.28 -15.47 12.50
C PRO A 134 -8.91 -15.05 11.93
N ASN A 135 -8.55 -13.78 12.05
CA ASN A 135 -7.23 -13.30 11.63
C ASN A 135 -6.19 -13.66 12.71
N SER A 136 -5.71 -14.89 12.70
CA SER A 136 -4.87 -15.47 13.75
C SER A 136 -3.74 -16.31 13.16
N VAL A 137 -2.66 -16.51 13.93
CA VAL A 137 -1.51 -17.33 13.52
C VAL A 137 -1.91 -18.74 13.08
N SER A 138 -2.87 -19.38 13.76
CA SER A 138 -3.35 -20.71 13.37
C SER A 138 -4.00 -20.69 11.99
N THR A 139 -4.86 -19.69 11.73
CA THR A 139 -5.52 -19.51 10.43
C THR A 139 -4.53 -19.13 9.34
N TRP A 140 -3.55 -18.28 9.66
CA TRP A 140 -2.47 -17.90 8.76
C TRP A 140 -1.69 -19.11 8.24
N ILE A 141 -1.30 -20.02 9.15
CA ILE A 141 -0.58 -21.24 8.78
C ILE A 141 -1.48 -22.18 7.97
N SER A 142 -2.70 -22.44 8.43
CA SER A 142 -3.59 -23.42 7.77
C SER A 142 -4.05 -22.96 6.38
N THR A 143 -4.17 -21.66 6.17
CA THR A 143 -4.55 -21.06 4.88
C THR A 143 -3.37 -20.64 4.01
N ARG A 144 -2.14 -20.84 4.52
CA ARG A 144 -0.89 -20.39 3.89
C ARG A 144 -0.95 -18.91 3.49
N CYS A 145 -1.17 -18.03 4.48
CA CYS A 145 -1.36 -16.60 4.25
C CYS A 145 -2.50 -16.27 3.26
N ALA A 146 -3.62 -16.99 3.38
CA ALA A 146 -4.78 -16.91 2.50
C ALA A 146 -4.64 -17.54 1.11
N ASN A 147 -3.46 -18.04 0.71
CA ASN A 147 -3.24 -18.66 -0.61
C ASN A 147 -4.22 -19.81 -0.90
N THR A 148 -4.68 -20.55 0.12
CA THR A 148 -5.68 -21.62 -0.09
C THR A 148 -7.13 -21.13 -0.13
N LEU A 149 -7.38 -19.81 -0.11
CA LEU A 149 -8.71 -19.20 -0.08
C LEU A 149 -9.02 -18.48 -1.40
N GLY A 150 -10.29 -18.26 -1.71
CA GLY A 150 -10.69 -17.57 -2.93
C GLY A 150 -10.40 -18.36 -4.20
N THR A 151 -10.37 -17.70 -5.35
CA THR A 151 -10.15 -18.34 -6.65
C THR A 151 -9.28 -17.45 -7.52
N ASP A 152 -8.23 -18.06 -8.06
CA ASP A 152 -7.26 -17.36 -8.90
C ASP A 152 -7.92 -16.80 -10.16
N PRO A 153 -7.42 -15.67 -10.66
CA PRO A 153 -7.86 -15.17 -11.95
C PRO A 153 -7.48 -16.11 -13.09
N THR A 154 -8.37 -16.20 -14.07
CA THR A 154 -8.11 -16.98 -15.27
C THR A 154 -7.23 -16.16 -16.24
N GLY A 155 -6.28 -16.84 -16.86
CA GLY A 155 -5.39 -16.23 -17.85
C GLY A 155 -4.32 -15.31 -17.25
N PRO A 156 -3.47 -14.74 -18.11
CA PRO A 156 -2.37 -13.87 -17.68
C PRO A 156 -2.90 -12.49 -17.23
N PRO A 157 -2.13 -11.76 -16.42
CA PRO A 157 -2.45 -10.38 -16.11
C PRO A 157 -2.45 -9.53 -17.38
N ALA A 158 -3.39 -8.60 -17.47
CA ALA A 158 -3.49 -7.63 -18.57
C ALA A 158 -2.40 -6.56 -18.49
N ARG A 159 -1.90 -6.29 -17.29
CA ARG A 159 -0.83 -5.31 -17.04
C ARG A 159 0.09 -5.80 -15.93
N VAL A 160 1.40 -5.63 -16.15
CA VAL A 160 2.45 -5.87 -15.15
C VAL A 160 3.34 -4.64 -15.10
N TRP A 161 3.54 -4.05 -13.92
CA TRP A 161 4.36 -2.85 -13.78
C TRP A 161 5.00 -2.71 -12.40
N ARG A 162 6.09 -1.95 -12.33
CA ARG A 162 6.56 -1.38 -11.06
C ARG A 162 5.98 0.02 -10.89
N PRO A 163 5.52 0.39 -9.68
CA PRO A 163 5.03 1.74 -9.43
C PRO A 163 6.06 2.86 -9.62
N ASP A 164 7.36 2.57 -9.60
CA ASP A 164 8.44 3.52 -9.88
C ASP A 164 8.76 3.72 -11.37
N GLY A 165 8.03 3.05 -12.28
CA GLY A 165 8.20 3.19 -13.73
C GLY A 165 9.42 2.45 -14.32
N VAL A 166 10.16 1.70 -13.50
CA VAL A 166 11.25 0.84 -13.97
C VAL A 166 10.68 -0.52 -14.43
N ARG A 167 11.44 -1.27 -15.24
CA ARG A 167 11.05 -2.65 -15.58
C ARG A 167 11.16 -3.57 -14.36
N PRO A 168 10.19 -4.48 -14.13
CA PRO A 168 10.31 -5.56 -13.15
C PRO A 168 11.62 -6.33 -13.33
N ARG A 169 12.36 -6.50 -12.24
CA ARG A 169 13.63 -7.24 -12.21
C ARG A 169 13.41 -8.71 -11.85
N HIS A 170 12.42 -8.97 -11.01
CA HIS A 170 12.08 -10.32 -10.58
C HIS A 170 10.82 -10.81 -11.28
N THR A 171 10.86 -12.06 -11.76
CA THR A 171 9.68 -12.77 -12.23
C THR A 171 8.80 -13.08 -11.04
N VAL A 172 7.55 -12.63 -11.10
CA VAL A 172 6.55 -13.02 -10.12
C VAL A 172 6.13 -14.45 -10.42
N ALA A 173 6.72 -15.43 -9.72
CA ALA A 173 6.38 -16.82 -9.93
C ALA A 173 4.98 -17.17 -9.38
N GLY A 174 4.44 -16.34 -8.48
CA GLY A 174 3.32 -16.73 -7.64
C GLY A 174 3.78 -17.76 -6.61
N GLU A 175 3.38 -17.59 -5.36
CA GLU A 175 3.59 -18.60 -4.30
C GLU A 175 2.83 -19.93 -4.54
N HIS A 176 2.18 -20.06 -5.71
CA HIS A 176 1.42 -21.22 -6.18
C HIS A 176 2.16 -22.08 -7.22
N ALA A 177 3.36 -21.66 -7.67
CA ALA A 177 4.13 -22.38 -8.69
C ALA A 177 4.89 -23.60 -8.12
#